data_AF-A0A2G8KPT4-F1
#
_entry.id   AF-A0A2G8KPT4-F1
#
_cell.length_a   1.000
_cell.length_b   1.000
_cell.length_c   1.000
_cell.angle_alpha   90.00
_cell.angle_beta   90.00
_cell.angle_gamma   90.00
#
_symmetry.space_group_name_H-M   'P 1'
#
loop_
_entity.id
_entity.type
_entity.pdbx_description
1 polymer ?
#
loop_
_entity_poly.entity_id
_entity_poly.type
_entity_poly.pdbx_seq_one_letter_code
_entity_poly.pdbx_strand_id
1 'polypeptide(L)'
;MSVRTYNRSVRVGNWIEDICLEEDTVKDHLERRERGELLIQKASKLQGTILKKTDLSVSVDGFVHFGDHVMLMNEEAQDQVVTQTDIEPRQANALSVSMSESKMHEALKFSGKCDVSSSKHLEPNARNTFVICSTLSEGVPLGTPLVYGQHFCLRTLPGIGGDLMLQSDIATFQQSAKKSRKQLLSCVEETPSYLTHWKILSFDPQIRMETEGSPVPANQKIIFNHCKTNQDLCVISDFMVRTPFGREYEVVAYTELNSHKAETEVNHWIIKTGHPGDPPTSYHPTSRAQQ
;
A
#
# COMPACT_ATOMS: atom_id res chain seq x y z
N MET A 1 -54.40 -0.02 -16.14
CA MET A 1 -54.97 0.16 -14.79
C MET A 1 -53.86 0.00 -13.77
N SER A 2 -53.54 1.04 -12.99
CA SER A 2 -52.59 0.92 -11.88
C SER A 2 -53.34 0.34 -10.69
N VAL A 3 -53.00 -0.89 -10.30
CA VAL A 3 -53.58 -1.54 -9.11
C VAL A 3 -52.85 -1.01 -7.89
N ARG A 4 -53.59 -0.62 -6.85
CA ARG A 4 -53.00 -0.17 -5.57
C ARG A 4 -52.17 -1.31 -4.98
N THR A 5 -50.90 -1.01 -4.66
CA THR A 5 -50.02 -1.93 -3.92
C THR A 5 -50.35 -1.87 -2.43
N TYR A 6 -50.43 -3.04 -1.81
CA TYR A 6 -50.71 -3.17 -0.38
C TYR A 6 -49.49 -3.80 0.31
N ASN A 7 -49.36 -3.58 1.61
CA ASN A 7 -48.35 -4.28 2.42
C ASN A 7 -48.65 -5.79 2.41
N ARG A 8 -47.64 -6.64 2.34
CA ARG A 8 -47.73 -8.11 2.42
C ARG A 8 -48.53 -8.65 3.62
N SER A 9 -48.63 -7.88 4.71
CA SER A 9 -49.49 -8.24 5.86
C SER A 9 -51.00 -8.14 5.55
N VAL A 10 -51.37 -7.49 4.45
CA VAL A 10 -52.75 -7.37 3.96
C VAL A 10 -53.00 -8.49 2.96
N ARG A 11 -54.04 -9.30 3.22
CA ARG A 11 -54.36 -10.49 2.41
C ARG A 11 -55.03 -10.15 1.07
N VAL A 12 -54.34 -9.40 0.22
CA VAL A 12 -54.81 -8.94 -1.10
C VAL A 12 -53.76 -9.27 -2.15
N GLY A 13 -54.19 -9.80 -3.30
CA GLY A 13 -53.27 -10.21 -4.37
C GLY A 13 -52.41 -11.42 -3.97
N ASN A 14 -51.12 -11.40 -4.34
CA ASN A 14 -50.18 -12.49 -4.12
C ASN A 14 -49.50 -12.43 -2.73
N TRP A 15 -50.22 -11.96 -1.72
CA TRP A 15 -49.72 -11.74 -0.36
C TRP A 15 -49.03 -12.98 0.24
N ILE A 16 -49.47 -14.19 -0.11
CA ILE A 16 -48.87 -15.44 0.38
C ILE A 16 -47.52 -15.73 -0.26
N GLU A 17 -47.38 -15.46 -1.57
CA GLU A 17 -46.10 -15.58 -2.28
C GLU A 17 -45.11 -14.55 -1.77
N ASP A 18 -45.56 -13.32 -1.48
CA ASP A 18 -44.73 -12.27 -0.91
C ASP A 18 -44.20 -12.61 0.50
N ILE A 19 -45.03 -13.27 1.33
CA ILE A 19 -44.61 -13.75 2.66
C ILE A 19 -43.61 -14.92 2.52
N CYS A 20 -43.91 -15.93 1.70
CA CYS A 20 -43.01 -17.07 1.51
C CYS A 20 -41.66 -16.63 0.94
N LEU A 21 -41.65 -15.72 -0.03
CA LEU A 21 -40.41 -15.16 -0.59
C LEU A 21 -39.61 -14.43 0.48
N GLU A 22 -40.25 -13.66 1.36
CA GLU A 22 -39.54 -13.05 2.47
C GLU A 22 -38.94 -14.10 3.42
N GLU A 23 -39.73 -15.08 3.85
CA GLU A 23 -39.27 -16.14 4.75
C GLU A 23 -38.05 -16.88 4.16
N ASP A 24 -38.08 -17.21 2.87
CA ASP A 24 -36.96 -17.82 2.16
C ASP A 24 -35.74 -16.87 2.09
N THR A 25 -35.94 -15.58 1.82
CA THR A 25 -34.81 -14.61 1.80
C THR A 25 -34.18 -14.42 3.17
N VAL A 26 -34.99 -14.41 4.24
CA VAL A 26 -34.49 -14.32 5.62
C VAL A 26 -33.75 -15.60 5.99
N LYS A 27 -34.28 -16.77 5.59
CA LYS A 27 -33.64 -18.06 5.83
C LYS A 27 -32.29 -18.16 5.11
N ASP A 28 -32.20 -17.83 3.82
CA ASP A 28 -30.93 -17.78 3.09
C ASP A 28 -29.93 -16.83 3.76
N HIS A 29 -30.39 -15.64 4.17
CA HIS A 29 -29.54 -14.69 4.87
C HIS A 29 -29.03 -15.24 6.21
N LEU A 30 -29.88 -15.90 7.00
CA LEU A 30 -29.49 -16.51 8.28
C LEU A 30 -28.52 -17.68 8.09
N GLU A 31 -28.77 -18.56 7.12
CA GLU A 31 -27.87 -19.67 6.80
C GLU A 31 -26.51 -19.16 6.32
N ARG A 32 -26.48 -18.14 5.47
CA ARG A 32 -25.23 -17.49 5.02
C ARG A 32 -24.53 -16.76 6.16
N ARG A 33 -25.27 -16.17 7.11
CA ARG A 33 -24.72 -15.55 8.32
C ARG A 33 -24.03 -16.58 9.20
N GLU A 34 -24.64 -17.75 9.40
CA GLU A 34 -24.07 -18.85 10.18
C GLU A 34 -22.81 -19.42 9.52
N ARG A 35 -22.79 -19.53 8.19
CA ARG A 35 -21.60 -19.94 7.43
C ARG A 35 -20.51 -18.86 7.33
N GLY A 36 -20.79 -17.62 7.76
CA GLY A 36 -19.85 -16.50 7.63
C GLY A 36 -19.68 -15.98 6.20
N GLU A 37 -20.65 -16.25 5.33
CA GLU A 37 -20.60 -15.96 3.89
C GLU A 37 -21.17 -14.58 3.53
N LEU A 38 -21.72 -13.86 4.50
CA LEU A 38 -22.19 -12.49 4.26
C LEU A 38 -21.01 -11.59 3.89
N LEU A 39 -21.22 -10.70 2.91
CA LEU A 39 -20.20 -9.75 2.47
C LEU A 39 -19.65 -8.91 3.62
N ILE A 40 -20.52 -8.50 4.56
CA ILE A 40 -20.12 -7.73 5.74
C ILE A 40 -19.19 -8.53 6.67
N GLN A 41 -19.42 -9.83 6.85
CA GLN A 41 -18.58 -10.70 7.66
C GLN A 41 -17.22 -10.94 7.00
N LYS A 42 -17.22 -11.22 5.69
CA LYS A 42 -15.99 -11.40 4.91
C LYS A 42 -15.16 -10.11 4.90
N ALA A 43 -15.78 -8.96 4.67
CA ALA A 43 -15.11 -7.65 4.68
C ALA A 43 -14.54 -7.31 6.06
N SER A 44 -15.30 -7.55 7.14
CA SER A 44 -14.84 -7.30 8.51
C SER A 44 -13.67 -8.22 8.89
N LYS A 45 -13.73 -9.51 8.56
CA LYS A 45 -12.63 -10.47 8.81
C LYS A 45 -11.35 -10.05 8.07
N LEU A 46 -11.51 -9.64 6.81
CA LEU A 46 -10.42 -9.18 5.96
C LEU A 46 -9.78 -7.91 6.52
N GLN A 47 -10.58 -6.90 6.85
CA GLN A 47 -10.10 -5.66 7.47
C GLN A 47 -9.36 -5.97 8.77
N GLY A 48 -9.91 -6.81 9.65
CA GLY A 48 -9.26 -7.20 10.90
C GLY A 48 -7.95 -7.96 10.71
N THR A 49 -7.77 -8.68 9.59
CA THR A 49 -6.54 -9.42 9.30
C THR A 49 -5.48 -8.54 8.65
N ILE A 50 -5.86 -7.77 7.62
CA ILE A 50 -4.93 -6.97 6.81
C ILE A 50 -4.54 -5.67 7.53
N LEU A 51 -5.48 -5.04 8.24
CA LEU A 51 -5.22 -3.81 9.00
C LEU A 51 -4.71 -4.09 10.41
N LYS A 52 -4.42 -5.37 10.74
CA LYS A 52 -3.77 -5.71 12.00
C LYS A 52 -2.44 -4.96 12.08
N LYS A 53 -2.22 -4.29 13.20
CA LYS A 53 -0.99 -3.52 13.44
C LYS A 53 0.23 -4.45 13.33
N THR A 54 1.25 -3.97 12.63
CA THR A 54 2.56 -4.62 12.52
C THR A 54 3.62 -3.77 13.19
N ASP A 55 4.67 -4.40 13.73
CA ASP A 55 5.82 -3.67 14.23
C ASP A 55 6.79 -3.33 13.12
N LEU A 56 7.30 -2.11 13.18
CA LEU A 56 8.41 -1.65 12.36
C LEU A 56 9.74 -1.97 13.06
N SER A 57 10.79 -2.25 12.29
CA SER A 57 12.14 -2.42 12.83
C SER A 57 12.61 -1.12 13.45
N VAL A 58 13.26 -1.20 14.61
CA VAL A 58 13.86 -0.05 15.30
C VAL A 58 15.27 0.17 14.78
N SER A 59 15.53 1.35 14.23
CA SER A 59 16.89 1.76 13.86
C SER A 59 17.65 2.23 15.09
N VAL A 60 18.70 1.50 15.48
CA VAL A 60 19.48 1.79 16.70
C VAL A 60 20.56 2.85 16.46
N ASP A 61 21.17 2.84 15.28
CA ASP A 61 22.25 3.73 14.86
C ASP A 61 21.75 4.94 14.03
N GLY A 62 20.45 4.99 13.72
CA GLY A 62 19.83 6.04 12.93
C GLY A 62 19.81 5.79 11.42
N PHE A 63 20.28 4.63 10.94
CA PHE A 63 20.29 4.26 9.52
C PHE A 63 19.29 3.15 9.17
N VAL A 64 18.97 3.05 7.89
CA VAL A 64 18.12 2.00 7.31
C VAL A 64 18.98 0.80 6.91
N HIS A 65 18.55 -0.41 7.27
CA HIS A 65 19.29 -1.64 6.96
C HIS A 65 18.52 -2.60 6.07
N PHE A 66 19.26 -3.47 5.39
CA PHE A 66 18.67 -4.63 4.72
C PHE A 66 18.03 -5.58 5.74
N GLY A 67 16.76 -5.93 5.49
CA GLY A 67 15.93 -6.71 6.39
C GLY A 67 14.97 -5.89 7.25
N ASP A 68 15.09 -4.56 7.27
CA ASP A 68 14.23 -3.73 8.10
C ASP A 68 12.78 -3.70 7.59
N HIS A 69 11.84 -3.83 8.53
CA HIS A 69 10.42 -3.59 8.32
C HIS A 69 10.14 -2.10 8.46
N VAL A 70 9.78 -1.45 7.37
CA VAL A 70 9.65 0.01 7.28
C VAL A 70 8.33 0.42 6.65
N MET A 71 7.89 1.64 6.90
CA MET A 71 6.76 2.25 6.22
C MET A 71 7.24 3.45 5.39
N LEU A 72 6.75 3.56 4.16
CA LEU A 72 7.10 4.66 3.27
C LEU A 72 6.02 5.73 3.40
N MET A 73 6.36 6.86 4.01
CA MET A 73 5.44 7.96 4.30
C MET A 73 5.75 9.18 3.43
N ASN A 74 4.72 9.83 2.90
CA ASN A 74 4.81 11.14 2.30
C ASN A 74 4.08 12.14 3.23
N GLU A 75 4.74 13.24 3.56
CA GLU A 75 4.20 14.26 4.47
C GLU A 75 3.01 15.00 3.85
N GLU A 76 2.25 15.71 4.70
CA GLU A 76 1.19 16.58 4.21
C GLU A 76 1.73 17.72 3.35
N ALA A 77 0.91 18.19 2.42
CA ALA A 77 1.28 19.32 1.57
C ALA A 77 1.41 20.60 2.39
N GLN A 78 2.56 21.26 2.32
CA GLN A 78 2.82 22.45 3.13
C GLN A 78 2.26 23.74 2.49
N ASP A 79 2.18 23.79 1.16
CA ASP A 79 1.95 25.03 0.41
C ASP A 79 0.71 25.02 -0.49
N GLN A 80 -0.27 24.15 -0.21
CA GLN A 80 -1.55 24.19 -0.92
C GLN A 80 -2.41 25.36 -0.42
N VAL A 81 -2.17 26.55 -0.98
CA VAL A 81 -3.17 27.62 -0.96
C VAL A 81 -4.43 27.03 -1.58
N VAL A 82 -5.54 27.02 -0.83
CA VAL A 82 -6.85 26.57 -1.30
C VAL A 82 -7.30 27.52 -2.42
N THR A 83 -6.83 27.27 -3.64
CA THR A 83 -7.14 28.09 -4.83
C THR A 83 -8.52 27.74 -5.38
N GLN A 84 -9.05 26.58 -5.01
CA GLN A 84 -10.37 26.09 -5.42
C GLN A 84 -11.17 25.68 -4.19
N THR A 85 -12.34 26.31 -4.03
CA THR A 85 -13.38 25.83 -3.12
C THR A 85 -13.74 24.41 -3.55
N ASP A 86 -13.58 23.43 -2.64
CA ASP A 86 -13.88 21.99 -2.79
C ASP A 86 -12.69 21.03 -2.98
N ILE A 87 -11.44 21.52 -3.06
CA ILE A 87 -10.25 20.64 -3.03
C ILE A 87 -9.68 20.60 -1.61
N GLU A 88 -9.84 19.45 -0.94
CA GLU A 88 -9.15 19.20 0.33
C GLU A 88 -7.64 19.13 0.12
N PRO A 89 -6.82 19.75 0.99
CA PRO A 89 -5.39 19.68 0.88
C PRO A 89 -4.92 18.23 0.99
N ARG A 90 -3.82 17.90 0.30
CA ARG A 90 -3.24 16.56 0.37
C ARG A 90 -2.72 16.29 1.79
N GLN A 91 -3.37 15.33 2.45
CA GLN A 91 -2.99 14.87 3.78
C GLN A 91 -1.76 13.96 3.70
N ALA A 92 -1.06 13.84 4.83
CA ALA A 92 0.00 12.85 4.98
C ALA A 92 -0.52 11.45 4.66
N ASN A 93 0.30 10.65 3.98
CA ASN A 93 -0.12 9.37 3.44
C ASN A 93 1.05 8.38 3.42
N ALA A 94 0.74 7.09 3.31
CA ALA A 94 1.71 6.01 3.31
C ALA A 94 1.48 5.05 2.13
N LEU A 95 2.57 4.66 1.48
CA LEU A 95 2.54 3.69 0.39
C LEU A 95 1.85 2.41 0.88
N SER A 96 0.88 1.92 0.12
CA SER A 96 0.03 0.81 0.53
C SER A 96 -0.28 -0.10 -0.65
N VAL A 97 -0.30 -1.40 -0.38
CA VAL A 97 -0.71 -2.40 -1.36
C VAL A 97 -2.22 -2.64 -1.26
N SER A 98 -2.85 -2.80 -2.42
CA SER A 98 -4.26 -3.18 -2.53
C SER A 98 -4.42 -4.29 -3.56
N MET A 99 -5.31 -5.23 -3.26
CA MET A 99 -5.79 -6.21 -4.25
C MET A 99 -7.25 -5.89 -4.61
N SER A 100 -7.71 -6.46 -5.71
CA SER A 100 -9.09 -6.36 -6.17
C SER A 100 -10.05 -6.98 -5.15
N GLU A 101 -11.17 -6.31 -4.88
CA GLU A 101 -12.23 -6.76 -3.95
C GLU A 101 -12.64 -8.22 -4.15
N SER A 102 -12.81 -8.65 -5.40
CA SER A 102 -13.20 -10.04 -5.73
C SER A 102 -12.23 -11.09 -5.20
N LYS A 103 -10.92 -10.81 -5.25
CA LYS A 103 -9.88 -11.71 -4.73
C LYS A 103 -9.71 -11.59 -3.21
N MET A 104 -10.00 -10.42 -2.66
CA MET A 104 -9.82 -10.14 -1.24
C MET A 104 -10.73 -10.96 -0.33
N HIS A 105 -11.95 -11.27 -0.76
CA HIS A 105 -12.91 -12.00 0.07
C HIS A 105 -12.51 -13.46 0.33
N GLU A 106 -11.57 -13.99 -0.45
CA GLU A 106 -11.14 -15.39 -0.40
C GLU A 106 -9.65 -15.53 -0.03
N ALA A 107 -8.84 -14.51 -0.34
CA ALA A 107 -7.40 -14.56 -0.13
C ALA A 107 -7.01 -14.34 1.34
N LEU A 108 -6.17 -15.25 1.85
CA LEU A 108 -5.53 -15.15 3.18
C LEU A 108 -4.26 -14.29 3.17
N LYS A 109 -3.72 -14.01 1.98
CA LYS A 109 -2.53 -13.20 1.73
C LYS A 109 -2.65 -12.44 0.42
N PHE A 110 -1.87 -11.38 0.24
CA PHE A 110 -1.70 -10.80 -1.09
C PHE A 110 -1.05 -11.84 -2.02
N SER A 111 -1.54 -11.91 -3.26
CA SER A 111 -1.02 -12.88 -4.24
C SER A 111 -1.20 -12.35 -5.66
N GLY A 112 -0.30 -12.78 -6.55
CA GLY A 112 -0.22 -12.28 -7.92
C GLY A 112 0.05 -10.77 -8.00
N LYS A 113 -0.39 -10.15 -9.10
CA LYS A 113 -0.21 -8.72 -9.34
C LYS A 113 -1.20 -7.89 -8.51
N CYS A 114 -0.67 -7.09 -7.59
CA CYS A 114 -1.43 -6.16 -6.75
C CYS A 114 -1.18 -4.70 -7.17
N ASP A 115 -2.22 -3.88 -7.01
CA ASP A 115 -2.15 -2.44 -7.25
C ASP A 115 -1.48 -1.75 -6.04
N VAL A 116 -0.87 -0.60 -6.29
CA VAL A 116 -0.24 0.24 -5.26
C VAL A 116 -0.96 1.58 -5.20
N SER A 117 -1.26 2.04 -3.99
CA SER A 117 -1.91 3.30 -3.68
C SER A 117 -1.18 3.99 -2.52
N SER A 118 -1.54 5.23 -2.19
CA SER A 118 -1.10 5.87 -0.95
C SER A 118 -2.27 6.11 -0.03
N SER A 119 -2.26 5.43 1.11
CA SER A 119 -3.34 5.45 2.09
C SER A 119 -3.16 6.59 3.08
N LYS A 120 -4.28 7.18 3.52
CA LYS A 120 -4.29 8.14 4.64
C LYS A 120 -4.09 7.42 5.99
N HIS A 121 -4.11 6.09 6.02
CA HIS A 121 -3.84 5.30 7.22
C HIS A 121 -2.33 5.23 7.49
N LEU A 122 -1.90 5.96 8.52
CA LEU A 122 -0.49 6.09 8.93
C LEU A 122 -0.05 5.06 10.00
N GLU A 123 -0.95 4.16 10.41
CA GLU A 123 -0.62 3.07 11.32
C GLU A 123 0.00 1.89 10.54
N PRO A 124 1.16 1.36 10.97
CA PRO A 124 1.80 0.24 10.30
C PRO A 124 0.93 -1.02 10.34
N ASN A 125 0.75 -1.66 9.19
CA ASN A 125 -0.07 -2.85 8.98
C ASN A 125 0.46 -3.66 7.77
N ALA A 126 -0.21 -4.78 7.45
CA ALA A 126 0.26 -5.66 6.39
C ALA A 126 0.33 -5.02 4.98
N ARG A 127 -0.38 -3.90 4.74
CA ARG A 127 -0.44 -3.22 3.43
C ARG A 127 0.67 -2.20 3.22
N ASN A 128 1.04 -1.49 4.29
CA ASN A 128 1.91 -0.32 4.22
C ASN A 128 3.29 -0.58 4.85
N THR A 129 3.54 -1.77 5.38
CA THR A 129 4.86 -2.20 5.82
C THR A 129 5.58 -2.97 4.71
N PHE A 130 6.81 -2.57 4.44
CA PHE A 130 7.71 -3.14 3.45
C PHE A 130 9.01 -3.57 4.09
N VAL A 131 9.68 -4.55 3.48
CA VAL A 131 10.99 -5.07 3.85
C VAL A 131 12.02 -4.60 2.83
N ILE A 132 13.10 -3.99 3.31
CA ILE A 132 14.23 -3.57 2.48
C ILE A 132 15.05 -4.81 2.10
N CYS A 133 15.07 -5.18 0.82
CA CYS A 133 15.70 -6.40 0.35
C CYS A 133 16.88 -6.12 -0.59
N SER A 134 17.90 -6.97 -0.54
CA SER A 134 18.99 -6.94 -1.53
C SER A 134 18.51 -7.41 -2.91
N THR A 135 19.13 -6.88 -3.95
CA THR A 135 18.94 -7.31 -5.35
C THR A 135 19.75 -8.56 -5.70
N LEU A 136 20.79 -8.87 -4.91
CA LEU A 136 21.70 -9.98 -5.16
C LEU A 136 21.11 -11.30 -4.66
N SER A 137 21.24 -12.37 -5.47
CA SER A 137 20.76 -13.72 -5.13
C SER A 137 21.48 -14.33 -3.92
N GLU A 138 22.75 -13.99 -3.72
CA GLU A 138 23.54 -14.44 -2.57
C GLU A 138 23.17 -13.68 -1.28
N GLY A 139 22.43 -12.58 -1.41
CA GLY A 139 22.02 -11.72 -0.32
C GLY A 139 23.16 -10.83 0.20
N VAL A 140 22.79 -9.65 0.69
CA VAL A 140 23.65 -8.87 1.58
C VAL A 140 23.30 -9.31 3.01
N PRO A 141 24.28 -9.44 3.94
CA PRO A 141 23.97 -9.78 5.33
C PRO A 141 22.89 -8.87 5.91
N LEU A 142 21.89 -9.47 6.57
CA LEU A 142 20.84 -8.71 7.24
C LEU A 142 21.46 -7.78 8.29
N GLY A 143 20.94 -6.58 8.42
CA GLY A 143 21.51 -5.55 9.28
C GLY A 143 22.70 -4.79 8.67
N THR A 144 23.02 -5.00 7.39
CA THR A 144 23.95 -4.11 6.67
C THR A 144 23.24 -2.81 6.29
N PRO A 145 23.85 -1.63 6.51
CA PRO A 145 23.21 -0.37 6.18
C PRO A 145 23.02 -0.23 4.67
N LEU A 146 21.84 0.20 4.26
CA LEU A 146 21.55 0.60 2.89
C LEU A 146 22.26 1.93 2.62
N VAL A 147 22.99 2.03 1.52
CA VAL A 147 23.70 3.27 1.15
C VAL A 147 23.04 3.99 -0.03
N TYR A 148 23.21 5.30 -0.11
CA TYR A 148 22.71 6.10 -1.24
C TYR A 148 23.30 5.61 -2.56
N GLY A 149 22.46 5.57 -3.60
CA GLY A 149 22.82 5.04 -4.93
C GLY A 149 22.81 3.51 -5.04
N GLN A 150 22.80 2.76 -3.93
CA GLN A 150 22.76 1.31 -3.95
C GLN A 150 21.39 0.78 -4.43
N HIS A 151 21.43 -0.24 -5.28
CA HIS A 151 20.23 -0.91 -5.77
C HIS A 151 19.67 -1.87 -4.71
N PHE A 152 18.38 -1.72 -4.41
CA PHE A 152 17.62 -2.57 -3.50
C PHE A 152 16.22 -2.84 -4.06
N CYS A 153 15.48 -3.74 -3.42
CA CYS A 153 14.07 -4.00 -3.73
C CYS A 153 13.21 -3.71 -2.49
N LEU A 154 12.00 -3.20 -2.73
CA LEU A 154 10.96 -3.09 -1.71
C LEU A 154 10.05 -4.31 -1.81
N ARG A 155 9.99 -5.10 -0.75
CA ARG A 155 9.11 -6.28 -0.66
C ARG A 155 8.01 -6.03 0.35
N THR A 156 6.81 -6.51 0.12
CA THR A 156 5.76 -6.59 1.14
C THR A 156 6.13 -7.60 2.22
N LEU A 157 5.44 -7.57 3.36
CA LEU A 157 5.73 -8.50 4.45
C LEU A 157 5.57 -9.97 4.04
N PRO A 158 6.34 -10.89 4.66
CA PRO A 158 6.10 -12.31 4.50
C PRO A 158 4.76 -12.73 5.11
N GLY A 159 4.21 -13.83 4.62
CA GLY A 159 2.92 -14.35 5.10
C GLY A 159 1.74 -13.57 4.53
N ILE A 160 1.09 -12.71 5.34
CA ILE A 160 -0.10 -11.95 4.92
C ILE A 160 0.24 -11.00 3.77
N GLY A 161 1.43 -10.37 3.82
CA GLY A 161 1.91 -9.44 2.80
C GLY A 161 2.21 -10.11 1.45
N GLY A 162 2.41 -11.43 1.41
CA GLY A 162 2.54 -12.21 0.18
C GLY A 162 3.92 -12.15 -0.49
N ASP A 163 4.93 -11.55 0.13
CA ASP A 163 6.32 -11.45 -0.39
C ASP A 163 6.44 -10.81 -1.78
N LEU A 164 5.46 -9.98 -2.15
CA LEU A 164 5.41 -9.28 -3.43
C LEU A 164 6.43 -8.13 -3.48
N MET A 165 7.11 -7.96 -4.61
CA MET A 165 8.07 -6.86 -4.82
C MET A 165 7.47 -5.70 -5.61
N LEU A 166 7.81 -4.47 -5.20
CA LEU A 166 7.41 -3.25 -5.89
C LEU A 166 8.12 -3.13 -7.23
N GLN A 167 7.33 -3.08 -8.29
CA GLN A 167 7.79 -3.03 -9.67
C GLN A 167 7.23 -1.81 -10.39
N SER A 168 7.98 -1.32 -11.37
CA SER A 168 7.48 -0.37 -12.36
C SER A 168 8.08 -0.62 -13.74
N ASP A 169 7.38 -0.18 -14.78
CA ASP A 169 7.92 -0.15 -16.15
C ASP A 169 7.34 1.02 -16.93
N ILE A 170 8.02 1.39 -18.01
CA ILE A 170 7.66 2.48 -18.93
C ILE A 170 6.16 2.44 -19.24
N ALA A 171 5.51 3.59 -19.10
CA ALA A 171 4.09 3.72 -19.37
C ALA A 171 3.77 3.36 -20.83
N THR A 172 2.87 2.41 -21.04
CA THR A 172 2.30 2.08 -22.35
C THR A 172 0.80 2.30 -22.34
N PHE A 173 0.20 2.26 -23.53
CA PHE A 173 -1.26 2.36 -23.66
C PHE A 173 -2.00 1.29 -22.84
N GLN A 174 -1.43 0.08 -22.77
CA GLN A 174 -1.99 -1.04 -22.01
C GLN A 174 -1.58 -1.01 -20.53
N GLN A 175 -0.36 -0.53 -20.22
CA GLN A 175 0.19 -0.51 -18.87
C GLN A 175 0.53 0.91 -18.44
N SER A 176 -0.44 1.57 -17.82
CA SER A 176 -0.31 2.90 -17.23
C SER A 176 -1.29 3.05 -16.06
N ALA A 177 -1.03 4.04 -15.21
CA ALA A 177 -1.88 4.37 -14.07
C ALA A 177 -3.33 4.67 -14.53
N LYS A 178 -4.30 4.31 -13.69
CA LYS A 178 -5.73 4.29 -14.08
C LYS A 178 -6.27 5.69 -14.33
N LYS A 179 -5.81 6.69 -13.59
CA LYS A 179 -6.30 8.08 -13.67
C LYS A 179 -5.31 8.98 -14.41
N SER A 180 -4.08 9.10 -13.91
CA SER A 180 -3.07 10.00 -14.47
C SER A 180 -2.46 9.53 -15.79
N ARG A 181 -2.62 8.24 -16.14
CA ARG A 181 -1.96 7.58 -17.29
C ARG A 181 -0.42 7.66 -17.25
N LYS A 182 0.16 7.90 -16.07
CA LYS A 182 1.61 7.88 -15.82
C LYS A 182 2.13 6.45 -15.63
N GLN A 183 3.42 6.33 -15.36
CA GLN A 183 4.10 5.05 -15.15
C GLN A 183 3.48 4.28 -13.97
N LEU A 184 2.92 3.10 -14.24
CA LEU A 184 2.20 2.30 -13.24
C LEU A 184 3.17 1.67 -12.24
N LEU A 185 2.75 1.63 -10.98
CA LEU A 185 3.35 0.81 -9.94
C LEU A 185 2.49 -0.42 -9.67
N SER A 186 3.14 -1.56 -9.45
CA SER A 186 2.46 -2.78 -9.02
C SER A 186 3.36 -3.61 -8.14
N CYS A 187 2.78 -4.39 -7.24
CA CYS A 187 3.49 -5.41 -6.48
C CYS A 187 3.29 -6.77 -7.13
N VAL A 188 4.37 -7.51 -7.40
CA VAL A 188 4.33 -8.79 -8.12
C VAL A 188 5.09 -9.90 -7.40
N GLU A 189 4.65 -11.14 -7.61
CA GLU A 189 5.25 -12.38 -7.09
C GLU A 189 6.33 -12.87 -8.08
N GLU A 190 7.27 -11.99 -8.47
CA GLU A 190 8.36 -12.29 -9.41
C GLU A 190 9.70 -12.42 -8.67
N THR A 191 10.74 -12.93 -9.34
CA THR A 191 12.11 -12.84 -8.86
C THR A 191 12.66 -11.41 -9.03
N PRO A 192 13.69 -11.00 -8.25
CA PRO A 192 14.30 -9.69 -8.42
C PRO A 192 14.75 -9.48 -9.87
N SER A 193 14.20 -8.45 -10.50
CA SER A 193 14.55 -8.03 -11.86
C SER A 193 14.81 -6.53 -11.87
N TYR A 194 15.40 -6.01 -12.94
CA TYR A 194 15.69 -4.57 -13.04
C TYR A 194 14.42 -3.69 -12.99
N LEU A 195 13.23 -4.27 -13.19
CA LEU A 195 11.92 -3.62 -13.01
C LEU A 195 11.53 -3.41 -11.54
N THR A 196 12.16 -4.14 -10.63
CA THR A 196 11.93 -4.10 -9.18
C THR A 196 13.05 -3.38 -8.44
N HIS A 197 14.06 -2.90 -9.16
CA HIS A 197 15.22 -2.25 -8.58
C HIS A 197 14.92 -0.77 -8.35
N TRP A 198 15.12 -0.36 -7.10
CA TRP A 198 15.04 1.02 -6.65
C TRP A 198 16.39 1.42 -6.08
N LYS A 199 16.67 2.72 -6.08
CA LYS A 199 17.78 3.32 -5.36
C LYS A 199 17.29 4.53 -4.60
N ILE A 200 17.99 4.86 -3.52
CA ILE A 200 17.71 6.06 -2.74
C ILE A 200 18.66 7.16 -3.18
N LEU A 201 18.11 8.35 -3.44
CA LEU A 201 18.88 9.57 -3.66
C LEU A 201 18.67 10.53 -2.48
N SER A 202 19.66 11.38 -2.24
CA SER A 202 19.53 12.45 -1.26
C SER A 202 18.40 13.40 -1.68
N PHE A 203 17.66 13.86 -0.67
CA PHE A 203 16.61 14.86 -0.82
C PHE A 203 17.12 16.12 -1.52
N ASP A 204 18.27 16.65 -1.08
CA ASP A 204 18.88 17.82 -1.69
C ASP A 204 19.70 17.41 -2.93
N PRO A 205 19.32 17.87 -4.14
CA PRO A 205 20.05 17.57 -5.37
C PRO A 205 21.53 18.00 -5.36
N GLN A 206 21.87 19.05 -4.61
CA GLN A 206 23.21 19.65 -4.63
C GLN A 206 24.27 18.76 -3.95
N ILE A 207 23.86 17.91 -3.01
CA ILE A 207 24.75 17.06 -2.22
C ILE A 207 24.73 15.60 -2.66
N ARG A 208 24.06 15.26 -3.77
CA ARG A 208 23.89 13.87 -4.21
C ARG A 208 25.20 13.18 -4.57
N MET A 209 26.18 13.93 -5.10
CA MET A 209 27.48 13.35 -5.43
C MET A 209 28.32 13.07 -4.18
N GLU A 210 28.23 13.95 -3.17
CA GLU A 210 28.95 13.85 -1.90
C GLU A 210 28.36 12.78 -0.99
N THR A 211 27.04 12.57 -1.08
CA THR A 211 26.33 11.56 -0.27
C THR A 211 26.32 10.17 -0.89
N GLU A 212 26.74 10.01 -2.14
CA GLU A 212 26.78 8.71 -2.80
C GLU A 212 27.66 7.71 -2.02
N GLY A 213 27.13 6.52 -1.75
CA GLY A 213 27.81 5.50 -0.95
C GLY A 213 27.78 5.72 0.58
N SER A 214 27.21 6.83 1.06
CA SER A 214 26.97 7.02 2.50
C SER A 214 25.69 6.31 2.98
N PRO A 215 25.60 5.88 4.26
CA PRO A 215 24.41 5.23 4.81
C PRO A 215 23.16 6.13 4.74
N VAL A 216 22.02 5.53 4.41
CA VAL A 216 20.74 6.23 4.33
C VAL A 216 20.16 6.42 5.74
N PRO A 217 19.92 7.67 6.18
CA PRO A 217 19.31 7.94 7.47
C PRO A 217 17.83 7.53 7.49
N ALA A 218 17.41 6.92 8.59
CA ALA A 218 16.00 6.66 8.85
C ALA A 218 15.27 7.94 9.26
N ASN A 219 13.95 8.00 9.03
CA ASN A 219 13.08 9.11 9.43
C ASN A 219 13.46 10.49 8.86
N GLN A 220 14.22 10.53 7.76
CA GLN A 220 14.55 11.75 7.02
C GLN A 220 13.96 11.72 5.61
N LYS A 221 13.83 12.90 5.00
CA LYS A 221 13.36 13.04 3.62
C LYS A 221 14.40 12.46 2.66
N ILE A 222 13.91 11.68 1.71
CA ILE A 222 14.68 11.03 0.66
C ILE A 222 13.87 10.95 -0.63
N ILE A 223 14.54 10.60 -1.72
CA ILE A 223 13.91 10.32 -3.01
C ILE A 223 14.09 8.84 -3.35
N PHE A 224 13.00 8.15 -3.66
CA PHE A 224 13.04 6.81 -4.24
C PHE A 224 13.06 6.92 -5.75
N ASN A 225 14.13 6.44 -6.39
CA ASN A 225 14.28 6.47 -7.84
C ASN A 225 14.22 5.05 -8.40
N HIS A 226 13.39 4.83 -9.42
CA HIS A 226 13.30 3.56 -10.11
C HIS A 226 14.48 3.39 -11.08
N CYS A 227 15.32 2.36 -10.87
CA CYS A 227 16.60 2.24 -11.57
C CYS A 227 16.46 2.10 -13.09
N LYS A 228 15.41 1.43 -13.59
CA LYS A 228 15.23 1.23 -15.04
C LYS A 228 14.82 2.49 -15.78
N THR A 229 13.88 3.25 -15.22
CA THR A 229 13.27 4.40 -15.93
C THR A 229 13.78 5.74 -15.43
N ASN A 230 14.57 5.76 -14.36
CA ASN A 230 15.07 6.95 -13.70
C ASN A 230 13.93 7.94 -13.38
N GLN A 231 12.77 7.41 -12.97
CA GLN A 231 11.61 8.15 -12.51
C GLN A 231 11.46 7.96 -11.00
N ASP A 232 11.03 9.00 -10.31
CA ASP A 232 10.90 8.97 -8.86
C ASP A 232 9.53 8.49 -8.40
N LEU A 233 9.47 7.88 -7.23
CA LEU A 233 8.21 7.51 -6.59
C LEU A 233 7.39 8.78 -6.30
N CYS A 234 6.14 8.81 -6.72
CA CYS A 234 5.32 10.02 -6.71
C CYS A 234 3.89 9.73 -6.27
N VAL A 235 3.37 10.54 -5.34
CA VAL A 235 1.94 10.55 -5.01
C VAL A 235 1.22 11.64 -5.80
N ILE A 236 0.20 11.28 -6.58
CA ILE A 236 -0.57 12.27 -7.33
C ILE A 236 -1.73 12.80 -6.47
N SER A 237 -1.62 14.04 -6.00
CA SER A 237 -2.62 14.72 -5.17
C SER A 237 -4.00 14.80 -5.84
N ASP A 238 -3.99 15.04 -7.15
CA ASP A 238 -5.19 15.41 -7.91
C ASP A 238 -6.09 14.19 -8.20
N PHE A 239 -5.54 12.98 -8.08
CA PHE A 239 -6.25 11.75 -8.41
C PHE A 239 -6.37 10.82 -7.22
N MET A 240 -7.60 10.71 -6.72
CA MET A 240 -7.98 9.68 -5.76
C MET A 240 -8.48 8.41 -6.47
N VAL A 241 -8.04 7.27 -5.98
CA VAL A 241 -8.48 5.93 -6.36
C VAL A 241 -9.35 5.37 -5.25
N ARG A 242 -10.46 4.70 -5.62
CA ARG A 242 -11.27 3.95 -4.66
C ARG A 242 -10.67 2.55 -4.50
N THR A 243 -10.31 2.22 -3.27
CA THR A 243 -9.92 0.87 -2.88
C THR A 243 -10.94 0.33 -1.86
N PRO A 244 -10.94 -0.98 -1.56
CA PRO A 244 -11.80 -1.55 -0.51
C PRO A 244 -11.56 -0.95 0.90
N PHE A 245 -10.52 -0.14 1.05
CA PHE A 245 -10.13 0.51 2.29
C PHE A 245 -10.47 2.00 2.33
N GLY A 246 -11.04 2.55 1.26
CA GLY A 246 -11.48 3.94 1.19
C GLY A 246 -10.96 4.69 -0.04
N ARG A 247 -10.87 6.02 0.09
CA ARG A 247 -10.29 6.89 -0.93
C ARG A 247 -8.81 7.08 -0.62
N GLU A 248 -7.97 6.58 -1.51
CA GLU A 248 -6.52 6.62 -1.41
C GLU A 248 -5.95 7.41 -2.60
N TYR A 249 -4.75 7.94 -2.48
CA TYR A 249 -4.12 8.67 -3.59
C TYR A 249 -3.53 7.69 -4.61
N GLU A 250 -3.54 8.07 -5.89
CA GLU A 250 -2.82 7.34 -6.93
C GLU A 250 -1.31 7.51 -6.73
N VAL A 251 -0.54 6.42 -6.84
CA VAL A 251 0.93 6.47 -6.75
C VAL A 251 1.52 5.94 -8.05
N VAL A 252 2.53 6.63 -8.56
CA VAL A 252 3.15 6.38 -9.85
C VAL A 252 4.66 6.56 -9.78
N ALA A 253 5.38 6.11 -10.79
CA ALA A 253 6.76 6.52 -10.99
C ALA A 253 6.78 7.76 -11.93
N TYR A 254 7.01 8.93 -11.37
CA TYR A 254 7.05 10.20 -12.10
C TYR A 254 7.87 11.23 -11.34
N THR A 255 8.86 11.83 -11.98
CA THR A 255 9.63 12.93 -11.38
C THR A 255 8.93 14.27 -11.66
N GLU A 256 8.38 14.89 -10.62
CA GLU A 256 7.76 16.22 -10.68
C GLU A 256 8.74 17.26 -10.16
N LEU A 257 9.15 18.17 -11.05
CA LEU A 257 10.16 19.19 -10.77
C LEU A 257 9.54 20.58 -10.66
N ASN A 258 10.04 21.37 -9.72
CA ASN A 258 9.72 22.79 -9.61
C ASN A 258 10.52 23.64 -10.61
N SER A 259 10.32 24.97 -10.57
CA SER A 259 11.03 25.95 -11.40
C SER A 259 12.56 25.91 -11.26
N HIS A 260 13.06 25.40 -10.13
CA HIS A 260 14.48 25.27 -9.84
C HIS A 260 15.05 23.88 -10.19
N LYS A 261 14.26 23.03 -10.87
CA LYS A 261 14.61 21.64 -11.22
C LYS A 261 14.89 20.74 -10.01
N ALA A 262 14.35 21.09 -8.84
CA ALA A 262 14.33 20.19 -7.69
C ALA A 262 12.99 19.45 -7.66
N GLU A 263 13.02 18.21 -7.17
CA GLU A 263 11.81 17.43 -6.92
C GLU A 263 10.87 18.16 -5.97
N THR A 264 9.57 17.95 -6.16
CA THR A 264 8.51 18.57 -5.34
C THR A 264 8.09 17.64 -4.20
N GLU A 265 7.28 18.15 -3.27
CA GLU A 265 6.78 17.40 -2.10
C GLU A 265 6.10 16.06 -2.41
N VAL A 266 5.51 15.91 -3.60
CA VAL A 266 4.91 14.63 -4.03
C VAL A 266 5.94 13.52 -4.28
N ASN A 267 7.22 13.89 -4.48
CA ASN A 267 8.34 12.97 -4.63
C ASN A 267 9.16 12.78 -3.35
N HIS A 268 8.85 13.53 -2.29
CA HIS A 268 9.56 13.45 -1.02
C HIS A 268 8.97 12.36 -0.13
N TRP A 269 9.78 11.37 0.21
CA TRP A 269 9.36 10.26 1.07
C TRP A 269 10.22 10.17 2.31
N ILE A 270 9.67 9.56 3.36
CA ILE A 270 10.34 9.26 4.61
C ILE A 270 10.24 7.76 4.83
N ILE A 271 11.39 7.11 5.05
CA ILE A 271 11.42 5.73 5.56
C ILE A 271 11.19 5.80 7.06
N LYS A 272 9.96 5.50 7.48
CA LYS A 272 9.59 5.45 8.88
C LYS A 272 10.01 4.11 9.47
N THR A 273 10.82 4.17 10.52
CA THR A 273 11.22 3.03 11.35
C THR A 273 10.51 3.10 12.71
N GLY A 274 10.52 2.00 13.47
CA GLY A 274 9.96 1.97 14.82
C GLY A 274 10.77 2.86 15.77
N HIS A 275 10.10 3.50 16.73
CA HIS A 275 10.79 4.26 17.78
C HIS A 275 11.18 3.30 18.92
N PRO A 276 12.37 3.43 19.54
CA PRO A 276 12.73 2.64 20.72
C PRO A 276 11.74 2.70 21.91
N GLY A 277 10.84 3.68 21.94
CA GLY A 277 9.80 3.82 22.96
C GLY A 277 8.47 3.15 22.60
N ASP A 278 8.33 2.62 21.39
CA ASP A 278 7.15 1.86 21.00
C ASP A 278 7.19 0.47 21.63
N PRO A 279 6.11 0.01 22.29
CA PRO A 279 6.08 -1.32 22.88
C PRO A 279 6.18 -2.37 21.76
N PRO A 280 7.09 -3.36 21.85
CA PRO A 280 7.12 -4.45 20.89
C PRO A 280 5.82 -5.25 20.98
N THR A 281 5.02 -5.33 19.91
CA THR A 281 3.96 -6.33 19.86
C THR A 281 4.61 -7.69 19.61
N SER A 282 4.79 -8.45 20.69
CA SER A 282 5.37 -9.81 20.73
C SER A 282 5.11 -10.63 19.46
N TYR A 283 6.06 -10.63 18.53
CA TYR A 283 6.09 -11.56 17.42
C TYR A 283 6.84 -12.81 17.92
N HIS A 284 6.10 -13.90 18.16
CA HIS A 284 6.72 -15.19 18.39
C HIS A 284 7.24 -15.71 17.04
N PRO A 285 8.56 -15.87 16.84
CA PRO A 285 9.05 -16.64 15.72
C PRO A 285 8.57 -18.08 15.92
N THR A 286 7.77 -18.59 14.98
CA THR A 286 7.41 -20.00 14.93
C THR A 286 8.68 -20.83 14.96
N SER A 287 8.88 -21.53 16.08
CA SER A 287 10.02 -22.39 16.32
C SER A 287 10.12 -23.45 15.24
N ARG A 288 11.36 -23.62 14.75
CA ARG A 288 11.87 -24.79 14.03
C ARG A 288 11.08 -26.07 14.31
N ALA A 289 10.52 -26.67 13.27
CA ALA A 289 10.16 -28.08 13.30
C ALA A 289 11.46 -28.89 13.39
N GLN A 290 11.73 -29.48 14.55
CA GLN A 290 12.60 -30.64 14.71
C GLN A 290 11.70 -31.88 14.75
N GLN A 291 11.84 -32.72 13.74
CA GLN A 291 11.81 -34.20 13.69
C GLN A 291 11.34 -34.67 12.32
#